data_AF-A0A7S2X8J7-F1
#
_entry.id   AF-A0A7S2X8J7-F1
#
_cell.length_a   1.000
_cell.length_b   1.000
_cell.length_c   1.000
_cell.angle_alpha   90.00
_cell.angle_beta   90.00
_cell.angle_gamma   90.00
#
_symmetry.space_group_name_H-M   'P 1'
#
loop_
_entity.id
_entity.type
_entity.pdbx_description
1 polymer ?
#
loop_
_entity_poly.entity_id
_entity_poly.type
_entity_poly.pdbx_seq_one_letter_code
_entity_poly.pdbx_strand_id
1 'polypeptide(L)'
;EDAECNQEAEALRYGLPRRAYQGRVNAAEIPKGKVRGHDNVYGLEKLFLEYKVDLYFGGHTHHYQRSWPSKDGESLRRSYENPGAPVYVQGGISGVGNDPFELPMADFEAFRDLGYAESWADVDAVNATHFRWRQRYAHNSTVMDEFWLVRN
;
A
#
# COMPACT_ATOMS: atom_id res chain seq x y z
N GLU A 1 11.72 -28.23 -7.51
CA GLU A 1 11.57 -27.76 -8.89
C GLU A 1 10.09 -27.85 -9.24
N ASP A 2 9.61 -26.73 -9.76
CA ASP A 2 8.44 -26.56 -10.64
C ASP A 2 7.04 -26.80 -10.05
N ALA A 3 6.57 -25.75 -9.36
CA ALA A 3 5.18 -25.35 -9.40
C ALA A 3 5.13 -23.82 -9.55
N GLU A 4 5.44 -23.33 -10.75
CA GLU A 4 4.86 -22.09 -11.25
C GLU A 4 3.35 -22.20 -10.99
N CYS A 5 2.87 -21.48 -9.98
CA CYS A 5 1.49 -21.50 -9.56
C CYS A 5 0.66 -20.90 -10.70
N ASN A 6 0.10 -21.79 -11.52
CA ASN A 6 -0.84 -21.58 -12.60
C ASN A 6 -2.04 -20.68 -12.20
N GLN A 7 -1.81 -19.36 -12.09
CA GLN A 7 -2.89 -18.37 -12.01
C GLN A 7 -3.34 -17.88 -13.39
N GLU A 8 -2.71 -18.33 -14.48
CA GLU A 8 -3.12 -17.96 -15.84
C GLU A 8 -4.32 -18.77 -16.38
N ALA A 9 -4.77 -19.84 -15.71
CA ALA A 9 -5.76 -20.77 -16.28
C ALA A 9 -7.24 -20.55 -15.86
N GLU A 10 -7.56 -19.81 -14.78
CA GLU A 10 -8.96 -19.71 -14.30
C GLU A 10 -9.67 -18.38 -14.61
N ALA A 11 -8.96 -17.34 -15.07
CA ALA A 11 -9.55 -16.03 -15.33
C ALA A 11 -10.40 -15.94 -16.63
N LEU A 12 -10.43 -17.01 -17.44
CA LEU A 12 -11.13 -17.05 -18.73
C LEU A 12 -12.58 -17.57 -18.66
N ARG A 13 -13.06 -18.02 -17.49
CA ARG A 13 -14.40 -18.65 -17.37
C ARG A 13 -15.54 -17.71 -16.97
N TYR A 14 -15.25 -16.52 -16.43
CA TYR A 14 -16.29 -15.65 -15.84
C TYR A 14 -16.29 -14.19 -16.30
N GLY A 15 -15.52 -13.82 -17.33
CA GLY A 15 -15.71 -12.53 -18.02
C GLY A 15 -15.52 -11.26 -17.17
N LEU A 16 -14.74 -11.30 -16.09
CA LEU A 16 -14.49 -10.13 -15.25
C LEU A 16 -13.23 -9.36 -15.72
N PRO A 17 -13.28 -8.02 -15.84
CA PRO A 17 -12.13 -7.21 -16.24
C PRO A 17 -11.06 -7.22 -15.15
N ARG A 18 -9.82 -7.42 -15.61
CA ARG A 18 -8.59 -7.46 -14.80
C ARG A 18 -8.23 -6.05 -14.31
N ARG A 19 -7.58 -5.98 -13.13
CA ARG A 19 -6.75 -4.88 -12.61
C ARG A 19 -7.47 -3.73 -11.91
N ALA A 20 -7.57 -3.85 -10.59
CA ALA A 20 -7.41 -2.72 -9.67
C ALA A 20 -6.21 -3.08 -8.77
N TYR A 21 -5.32 -2.11 -8.53
CA TYR A 21 -4.03 -2.30 -7.83
C TYR A 21 -2.98 -3.16 -8.57
N GLN A 22 -2.49 -2.66 -9.72
CA GLN A 22 -1.05 -2.74 -10.04
C GLN A 22 -0.84 -1.99 -11.38
N GLY A 23 -0.44 -0.72 -11.30
CA GLY A 23 -0.02 0.03 -12.47
C GLY A 23 1.41 -0.33 -12.85
N ARG A 24 1.64 -1.41 -13.60
CA ARG A 24 2.87 -1.52 -14.41
C ARG A 24 2.60 -0.99 -15.80
N VAL A 25 3.07 0.22 -16.07
CA VAL A 25 3.29 0.74 -17.44
C VAL A 25 4.78 0.99 -17.61
N ASN A 26 5.37 0.45 -18.67
CA ASN A 26 6.73 0.81 -19.08
C ASN A 26 6.75 2.30 -19.39
N ALA A 27 7.46 3.09 -18.58
CA ALA A 27 7.51 4.55 -18.67
C ALA A 27 8.08 5.07 -20.01
N ALA A 28 8.74 4.21 -20.80
CA ALA A 28 9.39 4.56 -22.06
C ALA A 28 8.41 4.70 -23.26
N GLU A 29 7.16 4.24 -23.16
CA GLU A 29 6.22 4.21 -24.29
C GLU A 29 5.05 5.18 -24.17
N ILE A 30 5.01 6.05 -23.16
CA ILE A 30 3.88 6.95 -22.93
C ILE A 30 4.12 8.29 -23.67
N PRO A 31 3.34 8.62 -24.72
CA PRO A 31 3.37 9.95 -25.31
C PRO A 31 2.91 10.95 -24.25
N LYS A 32 3.70 12.00 -24.00
CA LYS A 32 3.36 13.05 -23.03
C LYS A 32 1.94 13.57 -23.31
N GLY A 33 1.02 13.28 -22.39
CA GLY A 33 -0.31 13.89 -22.35
C GLY A 33 -1.52 12.98 -22.54
N LYS A 34 -1.40 11.67 -22.82
CA LYS A 34 -2.58 10.76 -22.86
C LYS A 34 -2.25 9.34 -22.39
N VAL A 35 -2.66 8.99 -21.17
CA VAL A 35 -2.65 7.61 -20.67
C VAL A 35 -3.98 6.96 -21.01
N ARG A 36 -4.01 5.95 -21.89
CA ARG A 36 -5.25 5.23 -22.21
C ARG A 36 -5.70 4.36 -21.03
N GLY A 37 -6.58 4.97 -20.24
CA GLY A 37 -7.34 4.48 -19.09
C GLY A 37 -8.19 5.62 -18.47
N HIS A 38 -8.56 6.61 -19.29
CA HIS A 38 -9.44 7.76 -18.98
C HIS A 38 -10.74 7.24 -18.33
N ASP A 39 -11.05 7.32 -17.03
CA ASP A 39 -10.88 8.44 -16.09
C ASP A 39 -10.63 8.01 -14.61
N ASN A 40 -10.11 6.80 -14.33
CA ASN A 40 -10.06 6.24 -12.95
C ASN A 40 -8.72 5.59 -12.57
N VAL A 41 -7.62 6.35 -12.61
CA VAL A 41 -6.30 5.85 -12.16
C VAL A 41 -6.22 5.75 -10.61
N TYR A 42 -7.17 6.36 -9.89
CA TYR A 42 -7.27 6.29 -8.43
C TYR A 42 -8.70 5.95 -7.96
N GLY A 43 -9.24 4.83 -8.45
CA GLY A 43 -10.68 4.51 -8.35
C GLY A 43 -11.31 4.66 -6.96
N LEU A 44 -10.58 4.35 -5.87
CA LEU A 44 -11.06 4.52 -4.50
C LEU A 44 -10.54 5.78 -3.80
N GLU A 45 -9.46 6.40 -4.27
CA GLU A 45 -8.83 7.53 -3.56
C GLU A 45 -9.79 8.72 -3.45
N LYS A 46 -10.56 9.01 -4.51
CA LYS A 46 -11.58 10.05 -4.46
C LYS A 46 -12.58 9.78 -3.32
N LEU A 47 -13.02 8.53 -3.17
CA LEU A 47 -13.94 8.14 -2.09
C LEU A 47 -13.24 8.21 -0.73
N PHE A 48 -11.98 7.80 -0.63
CA PHE A 48 -11.23 7.89 0.61
C PHE A 48 -11.06 9.34 1.08
N LEU A 49 -10.82 10.27 0.16
CA LEU A 49 -10.77 11.70 0.45
C LEU A 49 -12.15 12.25 0.80
N GLU A 50 -13.20 11.89 0.05
CA GLU A 50 -14.57 12.34 0.28
C GLU A 50 -15.09 11.91 1.67
N TYR A 51 -14.86 10.66 2.04
CA TYR A 51 -15.28 10.08 3.32
C TYR A 51 -14.21 10.20 4.42
N LYS A 52 -13.12 10.94 4.18
CA LYS A 52 -12.06 11.24 5.15
C LYS A 52 -11.50 9.99 5.84
N VAL A 53 -11.19 8.97 5.03
CA VAL A 53 -10.51 7.75 5.48
C VAL A 53 -9.12 8.11 5.99
N ASP A 54 -8.82 7.72 7.23
CA ASP A 54 -7.54 8.03 7.86
C ASP A 54 -6.45 6.99 7.52
N LEU A 55 -6.84 5.73 7.29
CA LEU A 55 -5.93 4.62 6.97
C LEU A 55 -6.56 3.63 5.99
N TYR A 56 -5.75 3.19 5.04
CA TYR A 56 -6.01 2.04 4.17
C TYR A 56 -4.94 0.97 4.42
N PHE A 57 -5.38 -0.27 4.61
CA PHE A 57 -4.49 -1.42 4.73
C PHE A 57 -4.70 -2.39 3.58
N GLY A 58 -3.64 -2.75 2.88
CA GLY A 58 -3.64 -3.67 1.74
C GLY A 58 -2.57 -4.77 1.86
N GLY A 59 -2.86 -5.91 1.25
CA GLY A 59 -1.93 -7.03 1.05
C GLY A 59 -1.57 -7.19 -0.43
N HIS A 60 -1.39 -8.42 -0.90
CA HIS A 60 -0.99 -8.76 -2.28
C HIS A 60 0.50 -8.57 -2.58
N THR A 61 1.07 -7.38 -2.33
CA THR A 61 2.50 -7.15 -2.58
C THR A 61 3.35 -7.72 -1.44
N HIS A 62 4.35 -8.54 -1.79
CA HIS A 62 5.20 -9.28 -0.87
C HIS A 62 6.32 -8.41 -0.27
N HIS A 63 5.93 -7.31 0.37
CA HIS A 63 6.78 -6.49 1.23
C HIS A 63 5.93 -5.70 2.24
N TYR A 64 6.61 -5.07 3.19
CA TYR A 64 6.00 -4.09 4.08
C TYR A 64 6.41 -2.66 3.70
N GLN A 65 5.42 -1.77 3.59
CA GLN A 65 5.60 -0.35 3.30
C GLN A 65 4.51 0.49 3.97
N ARG A 66 4.86 1.70 4.38
CA ARG A 66 3.97 2.71 4.92
C ARG A 66 4.18 4.03 4.22
N SER A 67 3.09 4.71 3.85
CA SER A 67 3.13 6.06 3.31
C SER A 67 3.00 7.14 4.39
N TRP A 68 3.37 8.37 4.05
CA TRP A 68 2.78 9.56 4.65
C TRP A 68 1.30 9.69 4.24
N PRO A 69 0.50 10.55 4.89
CA PRO A 69 -0.80 10.95 4.35
C PRO A 69 -0.65 11.50 2.94
N SER A 70 -1.28 10.83 1.96
CA SER A 70 -0.97 11.05 0.56
C SER A 70 -2.18 11.09 -0.35
N LYS A 71 -2.04 11.86 -1.43
CA LYS A 71 -3.01 12.03 -2.49
C LYS A 71 -2.27 12.07 -3.82
N ASP A 72 -2.79 11.40 -4.85
CA ASP A 72 -2.22 11.39 -6.20
C ASP A 72 -0.73 10.99 -6.23
N GLY A 73 -0.28 10.17 -5.28
CA GLY A 73 1.13 9.76 -5.15
C GLY A 73 2.06 10.82 -4.54
N GLU A 74 1.54 11.88 -3.95
CA GLU A 74 2.33 12.93 -3.27
C GLU A 74 1.99 12.98 -1.78
N SER A 75 3.00 13.23 -0.93
CA SER A 75 2.78 13.48 0.50
C SER A 75 2.10 14.82 0.71
N LEU A 76 0.90 14.82 1.29
CA LEU A 76 0.24 16.07 1.71
C LEU A 76 0.99 16.69 2.91
N ARG A 77 1.48 15.84 3.82
CA ARG A 77 2.23 16.25 5.00
C ARG A 77 3.01 15.10 5.62
N ARG A 78 4.09 15.44 6.32
CA ARG A 78 4.92 14.47 7.06
C ARG A 78 4.53 14.40 8.54
N SER A 79 3.25 14.22 8.82
CA SER A 79 2.69 14.05 10.16
C SER A 79 1.43 13.18 10.12
N TYR A 80 1.22 12.38 11.15
CA TYR A 80 0.05 11.51 11.32
C TYR A 80 -1.05 12.11 12.19
N GLU A 81 -0.84 13.35 12.67
CA GLU A 81 -1.86 14.13 13.37
C GLU A 81 -2.75 14.85 12.37
N ASN A 82 -4.06 14.60 12.41
CA ASN A 82 -5.04 15.12 11.45
C ASN A 82 -4.55 14.93 10.00
N PRO A 83 -4.41 13.67 9.55
CA PRO A 83 -3.64 13.34 8.35
C PRO A 83 -4.20 14.01 7.09
N GLY A 84 -5.53 14.21 7.00
CA GLY A 84 -6.18 14.96 5.91
C GLY A 84 -6.23 14.23 4.57
N ALA A 85 -5.46 13.15 4.44
CA ALA A 85 -5.50 12.16 3.38
C ALA A 85 -5.19 10.78 3.98
N PRO A 86 -5.54 9.68 3.31
CA PRO A 86 -5.28 8.34 3.83
C PRO A 86 -3.79 8.08 4.00
N VAL A 87 -3.45 7.37 5.07
CA VAL A 87 -2.17 6.67 5.20
C VAL A 87 -2.35 5.28 4.61
N TYR A 88 -1.50 4.92 3.65
CA TYR A 88 -1.51 3.62 3.02
C TYR A 88 -0.47 2.72 3.71
N VAL A 89 -0.93 1.59 4.22
CA VAL A 89 -0.08 0.53 4.75
C VAL A 89 -0.21 -0.70 3.88
N GLN A 90 0.92 -1.16 3.36
CA GLN A 90 1.07 -2.37 2.59
C GLN A 90 1.73 -3.41 3.49
N GLY A 91 1.06 -4.53 3.76
CA GLY A 91 1.58 -5.60 4.62
C GLY A 91 1.23 -6.97 4.08
N GLY A 92 1.87 -7.36 2.97
CA GLY A 92 1.64 -8.65 2.31
C GLY A 92 2.77 -9.68 2.48
N ILE A 93 3.72 -9.46 3.38
CA ILE A 93 4.89 -10.32 3.52
C ILE A 93 4.71 -11.40 4.60
N SER A 94 4.23 -12.57 4.16
CA SER A 94 3.93 -13.72 5.02
C SER A 94 4.67 -15.01 4.64
N GLY A 95 5.74 -14.90 3.84
CA GLY A 95 6.73 -15.99 3.66
C GLY A 95 6.87 -16.60 2.28
N VAL A 96 6.37 -15.96 1.20
CA VAL A 96 6.60 -16.43 -0.18
C VAL A 96 7.06 -15.29 -1.08
N GLY A 97 8.29 -15.41 -1.60
CA GLY A 97 8.86 -14.47 -2.56
C GLY A 97 9.02 -13.03 -2.04
N ASN A 98 9.52 -12.16 -2.91
CA ASN A 98 9.58 -10.72 -2.66
C ASN A 98 9.22 -9.94 -3.93
N ASP A 99 8.47 -8.85 -3.74
CA ASP A 99 8.20 -7.90 -4.81
C ASP A 99 9.17 -6.73 -4.68
N PRO A 100 10.06 -6.49 -5.67
CA PRO A 100 11.06 -5.45 -5.58
C PRO A 100 10.42 -4.06 -5.48
N PHE A 101 10.98 -3.21 -4.63
CA PHE A 101 10.60 -1.81 -4.56
C PHE A 101 10.95 -1.04 -5.83
N GLU A 102 10.13 -0.05 -6.16
CA GLU A 102 10.48 0.96 -7.15
C GLU A 102 11.58 1.88 -6.59
N LEU A 103 12.50 2.28 -7.48
CA LEU A 103 13.64 3.13 -7.16
C LEU A 103 13.65 4.37 -8.07
N PRO A 104 13.98 5.57 -7.55
CA PRO A 104 14.28 5.85 -6.13
C PRO A 104 13.03 5.77 -5.25
N MET A 105 13.23 5.78 -3.93
CA MET A 105 12.12 5.87 -2.98
C MET A 105 11.26 7.09 -3.30
N ALA A 106 9.95 6.91 -3.43
CA ALA A 106 9.02 7.99 -3.70
C ALA A 106 8.82 8.86 -2.44
N ASP A 107 8.51 10.15 -2.63
CA ASP A 107 8.39 11.11 -1.52
C ASP A 107 7.28 10.75 -0.53
N PHE A 108 6.22 10.09 -1.00
CA PHE A 108 5.13 9.63 -0.16
C PHE A 108 5.52 8.43 0.72
N GLU A 109 6.60 7.71 0.43
CA GLU A 109 7.02 6.57 1.24
C GLU A 109 7.64 7.08 2.55
N ALA A 110 6.99 6.78 3.67
CA ALA A 110 7.50 7.13 4.98
C ALA A 110 8.42 6.05 5.54
N PHE A 111 8.14 4.79 5.21
CA PHE A 111 8.92 3.63 5.62
C PHE A 111 8.73 2.49 4.62
N ARG A 112 9.78 1.71 4.38
CA ARG A 112 9.72 0.43 3.68
C ARG A 112 10.76 -0.52 4.24
N ASP A 113 10.39 -1.78 4.40
CA ASP A 113 11.33 -2.79 4.87
C ASP A 113 12.17 -3.35 3.72
N LEU A 114 13.42 -2.90 3.63
CA LEU A 114 14.36 -3.38 2.61
C LEU A 114 14.85 -4.81 2.89
N GLY A 115 14.61 -5.33 4.10
CA GLY A 115 14.99 -6.70 4.47
C GLY A 115 14.02 -7.77 3.96
N TYR A 116 12.83 -7.39 3.47
CA TYR A 116 11.75 -8.32 3.13
C TYR A 116 11.51 -9.34 4.25
N ALA A 117 11.44 -8.86 5.49
CA ALA A 117 11.20 -9.71 6.64
C ALA A 117 9.71 -9.99 6.78
N GLU A 118 9.40 -11.26 6.99
CA GLU A 118 8.06 -11.69 7.39
C GLU A 118 7.61 -10.92 8.63
N SER A 119 6.38 -10.40 8.57
CA SER A 119 5.88 -9.52 9.62
C SER A 119 4.36 -9.53 9.71
N TRP A 120 3.86 -9.08 10.86
CA TRP A 120 2.43 -8.96 11.14
C TRP A 120 2.16 -7.67 11.90
N ALA A 121 0.91 -7.20 11.83
CA ALA A 121 0.50 -5.95 12.47
C ALA A 121 -0.22 -6.19 13.80
N ASP A 122 0.18 -5.49 14.86
CA ASP A 122 -0.61 -5.29 16.07
C ASP A 122 -1.18 -3.86 16.11
N VAL A 123 -2.49 -3.79 16.27
CA VAL A 123 -3.25 -2.53 16.14
C VAL A 123 -4.01 -2.24 17.42
N ASP A 124 -3.92 -1.01 17.90
CA ASP A 124 -4.67 -0.53 19.08
C ASP A 124 -5.57 0.65 18.70
N ALA A 125 -6.89 0.42 18.64
CA ALA A 125 -7.88 1.49 18.60
C ALA A 125 -8.19 1.94 20.04
N VAL A 126 -7.42 2.90 20.55
CA VAL A 126 -7.48 3.32 21.96
C VAL A 126 -8.76 4.07 22.28
N ASN A 127 -9.14 5.00 21.41
CA ASN A 127 -10.36 5.80 21.50
C ASN A 127 -10.71 6.40 20.13
N ALA A 128 -11.71 7.27 20.07
CA ALA A 128 -12.15 7.90 18.82
C ALA A 128 -11.10 8.79 18.14
N THR A 129 -10.05 9.18 18.85
CA THR A 129 -9.02 10.11 18.38
C THR A 129 -7.64 9.49 18.26
N HIS A 130 -7.38 8.32 18.87
CA HIS A 130 -6.06 7.70 18.94
C HIS A 130 -6.10 6.25 18.45
N PHE A 131 -5.34 6.00 17.39
CA PHE A 131 -5.13 4.68 16.83
C PHE A 131 -3.63 4.44 16.69
N ARG A 132 -3.13 3.30 17.18
CA ARG A 132 -1.74 2.91 17.01
C ARG A 132 -1.63 1.73 16.05
N TRP A 133 -0.70 1.84 15.12
CA TRP A 133 -0.23 0.73 14.30
C TRP A 133 1.18 0.35 14.72
N ARG A 134 1.42 -0.94 14.87
CA ARG A 134 2.75 -1.53 15.06
C ARG A 134 2.90 -2.69 14.09
N GLN A 135 4.00 -2.68 13.34
CA GLN A 135 4.42 -3.80 12.52
C GLN A 135 5.52 -4.54 13.29
N ARG A 136 5.43 -5.86 13.38
CA ARG A 136 6.40 -6.70 14.10
C ARG A 136 7.00 -7.74 13.20
N TYR A 137 8.28 -7.99 13.41
CA TYR A 137 8.95 -9.14 12.81
C TYR A 137 8.32 -10.45 13.29
N ALA A 138 8.01 -11.37 12.36
CA ALA A 138 7.40 -12.64 12.69
C ALA A 138 8.31 -13.53 13.56
N HIS A 139 9.63 -13.48 13.34
CA HIS A 139 10.58 -14.39 13.98
C HIS A 139 10.89 -14.10 15.46
N ASN A 140 10.69 -12.87 15.93
CA ASN A 140 11.02 -12.48 17.31
C ASN A 140 10.03 -11.48 17.94
N SER A 141 8.97 -11.09 17.22
CA SER A 141 7.96 -10.12 17.67
C SER A 141 8.48 -8.73 18.05
N THR A 142 9.73 -8.38 17.70
CA THR A 142 10.23 -7.02 17.91
C THR A 142 9.57 -6.06 16.93
N VAL A 143 9.46 -4.79 17.33
CA VAL A 143 8.82 -3.75 16.52
C VAL A 143 9.73 -3.41 15.34
N MET A 144 9.22 -3.60 14.13
CA MET A 144 9.82 -3.17 12.86
C MET A 144 9.50 -1.71 12.60
N ASP A 145 8.23 -1.34 12.78
CA ASP A 145 7.72 0.00 12.49
C ASP A 145 6.53 0.31 13.41
N GLU A 146 6.36 1.58 13.79
CA GLU A 146 5.29 2.03 14.69
C GLU A 146 4.87 3.46 14.35
N PHE A 147 3.56 3.73 14.34
CA PHE A 147 3.04 5.09 14.25
C PHE A 147 1.67 5.22 14.94
N TRP A 148 1.36 6.46 15.31
CA TRP A 148 0.07 6.87 15.83
C TRP A 148 -0.68 7.68 14.79
N LEU A 149 -1.95 7.33 14.53
CA LEU A 149 -2.90 8.22 13.89
C LEU A 149 -3.69 8.93 14.97
N VAL A 150 -3.64 10.26 14.92
CA VAL A 150 -4.32 11.12 15.89
C VAL A 150 -5.30 12.02 15.16
N ARG A 151 -6.57 12.04 15.58
CA ARG A 151 -7.61 12.92 15.05
C ARG A 151 -8.15 13.82 16.15
N ASN A 152 -8.00 15.14 16.01
CA ASN A 152 -8.46 16.14 16.99
C ASN A 152 -9.71 16.87 16.50
#